data_AF-A0A0C2XAB5-F1
#
_entry.id   AF-A0A0C2XAB5-F1
#
_cell.length_a   1.000
_cell.length_b   1.000
_cell.length_c   1.000
_cell.angle_alpha   90.00
_cell.angle_beta   90.00
_cell.angle_gamma   90.00
#
_symmetry.space_group_name_H-M   'P 1'
#
loop_
_entity.id
_entity.type
_entity.pdbx_description
1 polymer ?
#
loop_
_entity_poly.entity_id
_entity_poly.type
_entity_poly.pdbx_seq_one_letter_code
_entity_poly.pdbx_strand_id
1 'polypeptide(L)'
;MSNEQVAPFHGDKDDENPEDFLRSFFRRMGTSTDAVKKQQFPNFLQADSVADDWYEELPAADKVDWAAIEVAFRKRWPRKQQVKKTKEEYEEEIMGLLLKMEDLGKKEKVAGRDVYSHVAWADKMAMIVRGAKLEDTTTYIGQVRKKLPKLLREKTGAGHDNWTTFLKAVRDIDTDHIKEGVDIWKEDQAEQAAIKQRIQQLEKLTTPTPAPRRSPANPSTQFQVTRTIRDASLPATQLRTTPSSLIPRPPPTQADRTALMAQLQKYPHHPDTDAGRQAHQAKQTDWVKTYGLGTRVTESTPYPLRPGTTPVNSGECFTCGYTGHLGRRDGANCGGRRPLHPNEQSWRAICSRILKEQRKIVNVQLVAVDDYGTVWEDIQGNEEGPSS
;
A
#
# COMPACT_ATOMS: atom_id res chain seq x y z
N MET A 1 40.40 15.32 26.64
CA MET A 1 39.25 16.22 26.82
C MET A 1 39.08 17.00 25.54
N SER A 2 37.96 16.83 24.84
CA SER A 2 37.65 17.61 23.63
C SER A 2 37.60 19.09 24.00
N ASN A 3 38.52 19.88 23.43
CA ASN A 3 38.57 21.32 23.61
C ASN A 3 37.34 21.88 22.87
N GLU A 4 36.22 22.04 23.57
CA GLU A 4 35.01 22.65 23.01
C GLU A 4 35.37 24.10 22.64
N GLN A 5 35.65 24.31 21.36
CA GLN A 5 36.04 25.61 20.83
C GLN A 5 34.77 26.44 20.73
N VAL A 6 34.65 27.44 21.60
CA VAL A 6 33.58 28.44 21.50
C VAL A 6 33.80 29.21 20.20
N ALA A 7 32.82 29.20 19.32
CA ALA A 7 32.89 29.98 18.08
C ALA A 7 32.96 31.48 18.41
N PRO A 8 33.85 32.25 17.74
CA PRO A 8 33.89 33.70 17.91
C PRO A 8 32.55 34.34 17.51
N PHE A 9 32.08 35.28 18.31
CA PHE A 9 30.82 35.99 18.07
C PHE A 9 31.06 37.23 17.20
N HIS A 10 30.28 37.38 16.11
CA HIS A 10 30.41 38.46 15.15
C HIS A 10 29.40 39.58 15.40
N GLY A 11 28.22 39.23 15.92
CA GLY A 11 27.17 40.19 16.32
C GLY A 11 26.25 40.64 15.19
N ASP A 12 26.47 40.21 13.96
CA ASP A 12 25.71 40.60 12.77
C ASP A 12 25.23 39.42 11.91
N LYS A 13 25.53 38.18 12.32
CA LYS A 13 25.11 36.97 11.61
C LYS A 13 23.73 36.50 12.01
N ASP A 14 22.94 36.08 11.02
CA ASP A 14 21.57 35.60 11.23
C ASP A 14 21.52 34.28 12.02
N ASP A 15 22.52 33.41 11.86
CA ASP A 15 22.64 32.11 12.51
C ASP A 15 23.26 32.19 13.92
N GLU A 16 23.76 33.35 14.34
CA GLU A 16 24.29 33.55 15.69
C GLU A 16 23.15 33.78 16.72
N ASN A 17 23.21 33.05 17.84
CA ASN A 17 22.35 33.30 19.00
C ASN A 17 23.17 33.90 20.15
N PRO A 18 22.96 35.18 20.50
CA PRO A 18 23.71 35.87 21.55
C PRO A 18 23.64 35.17 22.92
N GLU A 19 22.52 34.52 23.23
CA GLU A 19 22.35 33.81 24.51
C GLU A 19 23.12 32.48 24.53
N ASP A 20 23.16 31.77 23.39
CA ASP A 20 23.93 30.52 23.29
C ASP A 20 25.43 30.80 23.31
N PHE A 21 25.87 31.91 22.72
CA PHE A 21 27.24 32.41 22.85
C PHE A 21 27.59 32.68 24.32
N LEU A 22 26.79 33.48 25.04
CA LEU A 22 27.04 33.75 26.46
C LEU A 22 27.10 32.46 27.28
N ARG A 23 26.18 31.51 27.05
CA ARG A 23 26.20 30.21 27.73
C ARG A 23 27.46 29.41 27.42
N SER A 24 27.94 29.46 26.18
CA SER A 24 29.17 28.78 25.76
C SER A 24 30.41 29.42 26.38
N PHE A 25 30.46 30.76 26.41
CA PHE A 25 31.46 31.52 27.15
C PHE A 25 31.47 31.15 28.63
N PHE A 26 30.31 31.12 29.31
CA PHE A 26 30.24 30.73 30.72
C PHE A 26 30.66 29.29 30.96
N ARG A 27 30.28 28.34 30.09
CA ARG A 27 30.76 26.94 30.19
C ARG A 27 32.28 26.87 30.07
N ARG A 28 32.88 27.67 29.17
CA ARG A 28 34.32 27.72 28.98
C ARG A 28 35.05 28.39 30.16
N MET A 29 34.48 29.45 30.71
CA MET A 29 35.05 30.18 31.84
C MET A 29 34.87 29.44 33.17
N GLY A 30 33.87 28.55 33.28
CA GLY A 30 33.63 27.76 34.48
C GLY A 30 33.46 28.62 35.74
N THR A 31 34.20 28.31 36.80
CA THR A 31 34.19 29.03 38.08
C THR A 31 35.16 30.21 38.14
N SER A 32 35.63 30.71 36.98
CA SER A 32 36.54 31.87 36.92
C SER A 32 35.92 33.12 37.54
N THR A 33 36.78 34.00 38.07
CA THR A 33 36.36 35.27 38.65
C THR A 33 35.89 36.25 37.57
N ASP A 34 35.08 37.22 37.95
CA ASP A 34 34.53 38.21 37.01
C ASP A 34 35.62 39.09 36.37
N ALA A 35 36.73 39.32 37.08
CA ALA A 35 37.91 39.98 36.54
C ALA A 35 38.52 39.19 35.36
N VAL A 36 38.63 37.87 35.51
CA VAL A 36 39.15 37.00 34.45
C VAL A 36 38.16 36.90 33.29
N LYS A 37 36.84 36.81 33.55
CA LYS A 37 35.81 36.83 32.50
C LYS A 37 35.88 38.11 31.68
N LYS A 38 35.93 39.27 32.33
CA LYS A 38 36.08 40.58 31.66
C LYS A 38 37.32 40.62 30.77
N GLN A 39 38.47 40.17 31.28
CA GLN A 39 39.72 40.18 30.50
C GLN A 39 39.65 39.24 29.29
N GLN A 40 38.99 38.10 29.44
CA GLN A 40 38.95 37.07 28.39
C GLN A 40 37.86 37.31 27.36
N PHE A 41 36.77 38.01 27.71
CA PHE A 41 35.62 38.24 26.84
C PHE A 41 35.94 38.75 25.42
N PRO A 42 36.79 39.79 25.22
CA PRO A 42 37.12 40.24 23.86
C PRO A 42 37.77 39.15 23.00
N ASN A 43 38.49 38.18 23.60
CA ASN A 43 39.08 37.05 22.86
C ASN A 43 38.04 36.08 22.28
N PHE A 44 36.77 36.21 22.67
CA PHE A 44 35.65 35.44 22.15
C PHE A 44 34.80 36.23 21.14
N LEU A 45 35.18 37.47 20.86
CA LEU A 45 34.62 38.26 19.77
C LEU A 45 35.48 38.05 18.52
N GLN A 46 34.85 38.04 17.36
CA GLN A 46 35.60 37.97 16.10
C GLN A 46 36.28 39.32 15.85
N ALA A 47 37.59 39.33 15.63
CA ALA A 47 38.32 40.55 15.26
C ALA A 47 37.71 41.22 14.03
N ASP A 48 37.63 42.55 14.06
CA ASP A 48 37.04 43.41 13.01
C ASP A 48 35.55 43.12 12.74
N SER A 49 34.84 42.60 13.74
CA SER A 49 33.39 42.36 13.66
C SER A 49 32.59 43.44 14.37
N VAL A 50 31.28 43.50 14.08
CA VAL A 50 30.34 44.42 14.74
C VAL A 50 30.36 44.24 16.26
N ALA A 51 30.61 43.02 16.75
CA ALA A 51 30.73 42.75 18.17
C ALA A 51 32.03 43.29 18.78
N ASP A 52 33.15 43.20 18.05
CA ASP A 52 34.45 43.71 18.49
C ASP A 52 34.45 45.25 18.51
N ASP A 53 33.96 45.87 17.42
CA ASP A 53 33.76 47.32 17.33
C ASP A 53 32.88 47.84 18.47
N TRP A 54 31.76 47.17 18.74
CA TRP A 54 30.88 47.51 19.86
C TRP A 54 31.57 47.40 21.22
N TYR A 55 32.40 46.37 21.43
CA TYR A 55 33.10 46.20 22.68
C TYR A 55 34.14 47.31 22.84
N GLU A 56 34.88 47.68 21.79
CA GLU A 56 35.84 48.77 21.82
C GLU A 56 35.16 50.12 22.13
N GLU A 57 34.02 50.40 21.52
CA GLU A 57 33.23 51.63 21.71
C GLU A 57 32.48 51.70 23.06
N LEU A 58 32.44 50.62 23.84
CA LEU A 58 31.69 50.57 25.10
C LEU A 58 32.27 51.58 26.14
N PRO A 59 31.43 52.39 26.80
CA PRO A 59 31.91 53.33 27.82
C PRO A 59 32.65 52.63 28.97
N ALA A 60 33.63 53.32 29.57
CA ALA A 60 34.40 52.77 30.69
C ALA A 60 33.53 52.33 31.89
N ALA A 61 32.39 53.00 32.10
CA ALA A 61 31.41 52.64 33.13
C ALA A 61 30.75 51.27 32.85
N ASP A 62 30.49 50.95 31.58
CA ASP A 62 29.88 49.69 31.17
C ASP A 62 30.93 48.56 31.04
N LYS A 63 32.23 48.90 31.06
CA LYS A 63 33.34 47.95 31.15
C LYS A 63 33.81 47.71 32.58
N VAL A 64 33.20 48.28 33.61
CA VAL A 64 33.78 48.29 34.98
C VAL A 64 33.95 46.88 35.54
N ASP A 65 32.93 46.05 35.43
CA ASP A 65 32.91 44.65 35.84
C ASP A 65 32.18 43.79 34.81
N TRP A 66 32.16 42.48 35.03
CA TRP A 66 31.50 41.55 34.13
C TRP A 66 29.99 41.78 34.07
N ALA A 67 29.35 42.15 35.18
CA ALA A 67 27.90 42.35 35.23
C ALA A 67 27.46 43.52 34.33
N ALA A 68 28.23 44.61 34.33
CA ALA A 68 28.01 45.76 33.46
C ALA A 68 28.17 45.38 31.97
N ILE A 69 29.20 44.59 31.63
CA ILE A 69 29.41 44.08 30.27
C ILE A 69 28.26 43.18 29.84
N GLU A 70 27.79 42.27 30.70
CA GLU A 70 26.66 41.37 30.40
C GLU A 70 25.36 42.15 30.17
N VAL A 71 25.10 43.19 30.98
CA VAL A 71 23.94 44.08 30.82
C VAL A 71 24.02 44.84 29.49
N ALA A 72 25.18 45.43 29.19
CA ALA A 72 25.38 46.16 27.94
C ALA A 72 25.28 45.23 26.72
N PHE A 73 25.81 44.02 26.82
CA PHE A 73 25.72 42.99 25.79
C PHE A 73 24.25 42.62 25.50
N ARG A 74 23.47 42.31 26.54
CA ARG A 74 22.04 41.98 26.37
C ARG A 74 21.19 43.16 25.90
N LYS A 75 21.63 44.39 26.15
CA LYS A 75 21.00 45.61 25.61
C LYS A 75 21.27 45.74 24.10
N ARG A 76 22.48 45.43 23.64
CA ARG A 76 22.86 45.50 22.22
C ARG A 76 22.32 44.32 21.42
N TRP A 77 22.39 43.12 21.97
CA TRP A 77 21.83 41.89 21.41
C TRP A 77 20.83 41.26 22.38
N PRO A 78 19.56 41.69 22.31
CA PRO A 78 18.50 41.10 23.11
C PRO A 78 18.35 39.61 22.83
N ARG A 79 17.86 38.86 23.83
CA ARG A 79 17.49 37.47 23.65
C ARG A 79 16.51 37.36 22.48
N LYS A 80 16.88 36.60 21.44
CA LYS A 80 15.96 36.22 20.37
C LYS A 80 14.75 35.55 21.05
N GLN A 81 13.59 36.19 21.01
CA GLN A 81 12.38 35.60 21.56
C GLN A 81 12.08 34.38 20.71
N GLN A 82 12.11 33.20 21.34
CA GLN A 82 11.58 32.01 20.69
C GLN A 82 10.11 32.29 20.44
N VAL A 83 9.69 32.28 19.17
CA VAL A 83 8.27 32.29 18.82
C VAL A 83 7.65 31.08 19.52
N LYS A 84 6.90 31.36 20.59
CA LYS A 84 6.11 30.33 21.25
C LYS A 84 4.98 30.04 20.28
N LYS A 85 4.98 28.83 19.73
CA LYS A 85 3.89 28.42 18.85
C LYS A 85 2.56 28.69 19.53
N THR A 86 1.63 29.30 18.82
CA THR A 86 0.29 29.56 19.34
C THR A 86 -0.45 28.25 19.52
N LYS A 87 -1.58 28.29 20.24
CA LYS A 87 -2.43 27.10 20.39
C LYS A 87 -2.93 26.62 19.03
N GLU A 88 -3.25 27.56 18.15
CA GLU A 88 -3.72 27.32 16.79
C GLU A 88 -2.63 26.66 15.93
N GLU A 89 -1.38 27.12 16.00
CA GLU A 89 -0.25 26.50 15.29
C GLU A 89 0.00 25.06 15.78
N TYR A 90 -0.14 24.79 17.08
CA TYR A 90 -0.07 23.41 17.59
C TYR A 90 -1.22 22.54 17.10
N GLU A 91 -2.45 23.07 17.03
CA GLU A 91 -3.59 22.34 16.48
C GLU A 91 -3.37 21.99 15.01
N GLU A 92 -2.89 22.93 14.20
CA GLU A 92 -2.53 22.70 12.80
C GLU A 92 -1.44 21.64 12.67
N GLU A 93 -0.43 21.65 13.52
CA GLU A 93 0.64 20.64 13.52
C GLU A 93 0.14 19.25 13.94
N ILE A 94 -0.67 19.15 15.00
CA ILE A 94 -1.29 17.88 15.44
C ILE A 94 -2.15 17.31 14.31
N MET A 95 -2.91 18.17 13.61
CA MET A 95 -3.83 17.76 12.57
C MET A 95 -3.17 17.53 11.21
N GLY A 96 -2.02 18.15 10.97
CA GLY A 96 -1.20 18.07 9.76
C GLY A 96 -0.16 16.94 9.79
N LEU A 97 0.23 16.47 10.97
CA LEU A 97 1.18 15.36 11.11
C LEU A 97 0.52 14.02 10.75
N LEU A 98 0.47 13.72 9.46
CA LEU A 98 -0.13 12.52 8.90
C LEU A 98 0.90 11.42 8.67
N LEU A 99 0.49 10.19 8.94
CA LEU A 99 1.21 8.99 8.53
C LEU A 99 0.46 8.36 7.35
N LYS A 100 1.16 8.14 6.22
CA LYS A 100 0.58 7.52 5.04
C LYS A 100 0.74 6.00 5.09
N MET A 101 -0.19 5.26 4.47
CA MET A 101 -0.08 3.79 4.32
C MET A 101 1.23 3.38 3.64
N GLU A 102 1.67 4.17 2.65
CA GLU A 102 2.88 3.91 1.86
C GLU A 102 4.18 3.99 2.68
N ASP A 103 4.17 4.73 3.79
CA ASP A 103 5.36 4.97 4.62
C ASP A 103 5.43 4.04 5.82
N LEU A 104 4.37 3.28 6.10
CA LEU A 104 4.35 2.27 7.15
C LEU A 104 5.39 1.17 6.91
N GLY A 105 6.01 0.71 8.00
CA GLY A 105 7.00 -0.37 7.97
C GLY A 105 8.39 0.03 7.45
N LYS A 106 8.55 1.26 6.93
CA LYS A 106 9.86 1.82 6.57
C LYS A 106 10.64 2.21 7.81
N LYS A 107 11.97 2.11 7.72
CA LYS A 107 12.89 2.65 8.73
C LYS A 107 13.28 4.08 8.34
N GLU A 108 13.14 5.01 9.26
CA GLU A 108 13.62 6.39 9.17
C GLU A 108 14.78 6.57 10.15
N LYS A 109 15.81 7.32 9.74
CA LYS A 109 16.95 7.62 10.62
C LYS A 109 16.62 8.83 11.48
N VAL A 110 16.26 8.58 12.74
CA VAL A 110 15.96 9.63 13.73
C VAL A 110 17.11 9.70 14.74
N ALA A 111 17.72 10.88 14.89
CA ALA A 111 18.85 11.09 15.80
C ALA A 111 20.00 10.06 15.65
N GLY A 112 20.27 9.63 14.40
CA GLY A 112 21.32 8.67 14.10
C GLY A 112 20.95 7.19 14.29
N ARG A 113 19.73 6.87 14.72
CA ARG A 113 19.22 5.49 14.87
C ARG A 113 18.11 5.20 13.87
N ASP A 114 18.06 3.96 13.38
CA ASP A 114 16.99 3.51 12.52
C ASP A 114 15.76 3.15 13.35
N VAL A 115 14.67 3.89 13.15
CA VAL A 115 13.40 3.74 13.87
C VAL A 115 12.29 3.52 12.84
N TYR A 116 11.33 2.64 13.13
CA TYR A 116 10.20 2.43 12.24
C TYR A 116 9.31 3.67 12.15
N SER A 117 8.75 3.95 10.98
CA SER A 117 7.99 5.16 10.68
C SER A 117 6.83 5.46 11.63
N HIS A 118 6.10 4.43 12.10
CA HIS A 118 5.01 4.61 13.07
C HIS A 118 5.53 5.01 14.47
N VAL A 119 6.69 4.50 14.88
CA VAL A 119 7.36 4.89 16.13
C VAL A 119 7.90 6.32 16.01
N ALA A 120 8.58 6.62 14.90
CA ALA A 120 9.09 7.96 14.62
C ALA A 120 7.96 9.00 14.56
N TRP A 121 6.82 8.64 13.97
CA TRP A 121 5.62 9.47 13.98
C TRP A 121 5.07 9.68 15.39
N ALA A 122 4.97 8.63 16.20
CA ALA A 122 4.48 8.73 17.57
C ALA A 122 5.39 9.61 18.45
N ASP A 123 6.71 9.57 18.23
CA ASP A 123 7.67 10.42 18.92
C ASP A 123 7.56 11.89 18.50
N LYS A 124 7.45 12.15 17.19
CA LYS A 124 7.18 13.51 16.66
C LYS A 124 5.86 14.07 17.23
N MET A 125 4.80 13.26 17.25
CA MET A 125 3.50 13.64 17.82
C MET A 125 3.60 13.92 19.32
N ALA A 126 4.33 13.10 20.09
CA ALA A 126 4.55 13.34 21.52
C ALA A 126 5.22 14.68 21.79
N MET A 127 6.20 15.09 20.96
CA MET A 127 6.85 16.39 21.09
C MET A 127 5.87 17.55 20.87
N ILE A 128 5.01 17.47 19.86
CA ILE A 128 4.02 18.51 19.55
C ILE A 128 2.98 18.60 20.68
N VAL A 129 2.45 17.47 21.13
CA VAL A 129 1.47 17.39 22.23
C VAL A 129 2.04 17.94 23.53
N ARG A 130 3.32 17.67 23.84
CA ARG A 130 4.02 18.25 24.99
C ARG A 130 4.17 19.75 24.87
N GLY A 131 4.53 20.25 23.68
CA GLY A 131 4.59 21.68 23.39
C GLY A 131 3.24 22.38 23.60
N ALA A 132 2.15 21.70 23.21
CA ALA A 132 0.78 22.14 23.41
C ALA A 132 0.22 21.93 24.83
N LYS A 133 0.96 21.23 25.71
CA LYS A 133 0.54 20.84 27.06
C LYS A 133 -0.77 20.04 27.09
N LEU A 134 -0.94 19.12 26.14
CA LEU A 134 -2.14 18.28 26.01
C LEU A 134 -1.90 16.82 26.47
N GLU A 135 -0.76 16.50 27.06
CA GLU A 135 -0.34 15.11 27.34
C GLU A 135 -1.37 14.30 28.16
N ASP A 136 -2.03 14.94 29.12
CA ASP A 136 -3.01 14.33 30.02
C ASP A 136 -4.47 14.48 29.56
N THR A 137 -4.71 15.01 28.36
CA THR A 137 -6.06 15.22 27.82
C THR A 137 -6.39 14.24 26.71
N THR A 138 -7.68 14.14 26.37
CA THR A 138 -8.18 13.39 25.21
C THR A 138 -8.37 14.27 23.97
N THR A 139 -8.01 15.55 24.07
CA THR A 139 -8.27 16.55 23.02
C THR A 139 -7.59 16.13 21.71
N TYR A 140 -8.34 16.14 20.61
CA TYR A 140 -7.93 15.73 19.26
C TYR A 140 -7.54 14.26 19.05
N ILE A 141 -7.37 13.42 20.09
CA ILE A 141 -7.02 11.99 19.92
C ILE A 141 -7.98 11.28 18.96
N GLY A 142 -9.28 11.47 19.15
CA GLY A 142 -10.29 10.88 18.28
C GLY A 142 -10.20 11.35 16.83
N GLN A 143 -9.78 12.60 16.59
CA GLN A 143 -9.62 13.15 15.25
C GLN A 143 -8.36 12.63 14.57
N VAL A 144 -7.24 12.62 15.29
CA VAL A 144 -5.96 12.06 14.81
C VAL A 144 -6.09 10.57 14.53
N ARG A 145 -6.74 9.82 15.43
CA ARG A 145 -7.03 8.39 15.22
C ARG A 145 -7.85 8.13 13.96
N LYS A 146 -8.82 8.99 13.62
CA LYS A 146 -9.60 8.85 12.38
C LYS A 146 -8.74 9.04 11.12
N LYS A 147 -7.76 9.94 11.19
CA LYS A 147 -6.79 10.24 10.12
C LYS A 147 -5.66 9.21 10.01
N LEU A 148 -5.43 8.40 11.05
CA LEU A 148 -4.45 7.33 10.98
C LEU A 148 -4.82 6.27 9.93
N PRO A 149 -3.80 5.64 9.32
CA PRO A 149 -4.04 4.52 8.42
C PRO A 149 -4.85 3.40 9.08
N LYS A 150 -5.75 2.79 8.32
CA LYS A 150 -6.72 1.78 8.82
C LYS A 150 -6.02 0.66 9.61
N LEU A 151 -4.87 0.19 9.11
CA LEU A 151 -4.06 -0.84 9.72
C LEU A 151 -3.65 -0.50 11.16
N LEU A 152 -3.18 0.72 11.41
CA LEU A 152 -2.82 1.15 12.77
C LEU A 152 -4.09 1.35 13.61
N ARG A 153 -5.10 2.02 13.05
CA ARG A 153 -6.35 2.36 13.76
C ARG A 153 -7.08 1.14 14.33
N GLU A 154 -7.05 0.01 13.64
CA GLU A 154 -7.64 -1.25 14.09
C GLU A 154 -6.88 -1.85 15.27
N LYS A 155 -5.54 -1.76 15.27
CA LYS A 155 -4.71 -2.31 16.34
C LYS A 155 -4.57 -1.40 17.55
N THR A 156 -4.58 -0.08 17.37
CA THR A 156 -4.49 0.87 18.48
C THR A 156 -5.73 0.81 19.38
N GLY A 157 -6.90 0.36 18.88
CA GLY A 157 -8.14 0.36 19.66
C GLY A 157 -8.73 1.76 19.82
N ALA A 158 -9.81 1.90 20.59
CA ALA A 158 -10.49 3.16 20.88
C ALA A 158 -10.54 3.42 22.39
N GLY A 159 -10.82 4.66 22.80
CA GLY A 159 -11.06 5.00 24.21
C GLY A 159 -9.78 5.16 25.04
N HIS A 160 -8.74 5.79 24.49
CA HIS A 160 -7.55 6.13 25.26
C HIS A 160 -7.81 7.34 26.15
N ASP A 161 -7.40 7.24 27.42
CA ASP A 161 -7.63 8.28 28.43
C ASP A 161 -6.76 9.54 28.23
N ASN A 162 -5.62 9.40 27.56
CA ASN A 162 -4.69 10.49 27.32
C ASN A 162 -3.75 10.21 26.15
N TRP A 163 -2.98 11.22 25.75
CA TRP A 163 -2.04 11.11 24.64
C TRP A 163 -0.91 10.13 24.92
N THR A 164 -0.48 10.01 26.17
CA THR A 164 0.58 9.07 26.55
C THR A 164 0.18 7.62 26.29
N THR A 165 -1.03 7.22 26.69
CA THR A 165 -1.55 5.86 26.47
C THR A 165 -1.83 5.60 25.00
N PHE A 166 -2.39 6.58 24.27
CA PHE A 166 -2.61 6.47 22.83
C PHE A 166 -1.31 6.29 22.04
N LEU A 167 -0.31 7.15 22.27
CA LEU A 167 0.96 7.09 21.54
C LEU A 167 1.77 5.85 21.90
N LYS A 168 1.70 5.39 23.15
CA LYS A 168 2.27 4.10 23.54
C LYS A 168 1.62 2.95 22.76
N ALA A 169 0.29 2.92 22.69
CA ALA A 169 -0.43 1.89 21.94
C ALA A 169 -0.08 1.90 20.44
N VAL A 170 0.28 3.05 19.84
CA VAL A 170 0.78 3.12 18.46
C VAL A 170 2.21 2.57 18.35
N ARG A 171 3.10 2.89 19.30
CA ARG A 171 4.51 2.41 19.30
C ARG A 171 4.61 0.90 19.50
N ASP A 172 3.72 0.34 20.32
CA ASP A 172 3.75 -1.08 20.71
C ASP A 172 3.11 -2.00 19.65
N ILE A 173 2.66 -1.46 18.50
CA ILE A 173 2.12 -2.27 17.41
C ILE A 173 3.23 -3.12 16.81
N ASP A 174 2.95 -4.42 16.69
CA ASP A 174 3.90 -5.37 16.13
C ASP A 174 4.34 -4.98 14.70
N THR A 175 5.65 -4.94 14.49
CA THR A 175 6.23 -4.43 13.25
C THR A 175 6.07 -5.40 12.09
N ASP A 176 6.00 -6.70 12.37
CA ASP A 176 5.80 -7.71 11.34
C ASP A 176 4.35 -7.71 10.86
N HIS A 177 3.39 -7.53 11.78
CA HIS A 177 2.00 -7.25 11.41
C HIS A 177 1.84 -6.01 10.53
N ILE A 178 2.59 -4.92 10.81
CA ILE A 178 2.56 -3.72 9.97
C ILE A 178 3.08 -4.03 8.57
N LYS A 179 4.19 -4.75 8.44
CA LYS A 179 4.75 -5.11 7.12
C LYS A 179 3.79 -5.98 6.32
N GLU A 180 3.26 -7.02 6.95
CA GLU A 180 2.29 -7.94 6.33
C GLU A 180 1.06 -7.17 5.82
N GLY A 181 0.45 -6.34 6.67
CA GLY A 181 -0.73 -5.60 6.27
C GLY A 181 -0.45 -4.48 5.25
N VAL A 182 0.77 -3.91 5.21
CA VAL A 182 1.19 -2.99 4.14
C VAL A 182 1.33 -3.73 2.81
N ASP A 183 1.83 -4.96 2.82
CA ASP A 183 1.96 -5.77 1.61
C ASP A 183 0.58 -6.18 1.08
N ILE A 184 -0.35 -6.60 1.95
CA ILE A 184 -1.76 -6.84 1.60
C ILE A 184 -2.38 -5.57 1.01
N TRP A 185 -2.18 -4.41 1.64
CA TRP A 185 -2.71 -3.14 1.13
C TRP A 185 -2.16 -2.79 -0.26
N LYS A 186 -0.89 -3.05 -0.53
CA LYS A 186 -0.30 -2.82 -1.87
C LYS A 186 -0.92 -3.75 -2.92
N GLU A 187 -1.18 -4.99 -2.55
CA GLU A 187 -1.88 -5.96 -3.41
C GLU A 187 -3.31 -5.47 -3.73
N ASP A 188 -4.07 -5.05 -2.71
CA ASP A 188 -5.40 -4.47 -2.87
C ASP A 188 -5.38 -3.21 -3.75
N GLN A 189 -4.39 -2.31 -3.59
CA GLN A 189 -4.25 -1.14 -4.45
C GLN A 189 -3.97 -1.52 -5.91
N ALA A 190 -3.14 -2.54 -6.14
CA ALA A 190 -2.85 -3.04 -7.48
C ALA A 190 -4.11 -3.66 -8.12
N GLU A 191 -4.91 -4.41 -7.35
CA GLU A 191 -6.17 -4.96 -7.82
C GLU A 191 -7.19 -3.85 -8.16
N GLN A 192 -7.36 -2.86 -7.27
CA GLN A 192 -8.24 -1.72 -7.51
C GLN A 192 -7.82 -0.90 -8.73
N ALA A 193 -6.52 -0.70 -8.95
CA ALA A 193 -6.01 -0.04 -10.14
C ALA A 193 -6.35 -0.85 -11.41
N ALA A 194 -6.18 -2.17 -11.38
CA ALA A 194 -6.53 -3.04 -12.50
C ALA A 194 -8.05 -3.06 -12.79
N ILE A 195 -8.89 -3.02 -11.75
CA ILE A 195 -10.35 -2.92 -11.89
C ILE A 195 -10.73 -1.57 -12.51
N LYS A 196 -10.21 -0.45 -12.00
CA LYS A 196 -10.46 0.89 -12.55
C LYS A 196 -10.04 0.99 -14.01
N GLN A 197 -8.88 0.46 -14.39
CA GLN A 197 -8.45 0.41 -15.78
C GLN A 197 -9.41 -0.40 -16.67
N ARG A 198 -9.95 -1.52 -16.15
CA ARG A 198 -10.95 -2.31 -16.89
C ARG A 198 -12.26 -1.54 -17.09
N ILE A 199 -12.72 -0.82 -16.07
CA ILE A 199 -13.94 0.01 -16.17
C ILE A 199 -13.75 1.12 -17.22
N GLN A 200 -12.63 1.83 -17.18
CA GLN A 200 -12.32 2.88 -18.16
C GLN A 200 -12.24 2.35 -19.61
N GLN A 201 -11.74 1.12 -19.81
CA GLN A 201 -11.74 0.50 -21.14
C GLN A 201 -13.16 0.17 -21.62
N LEU A 202 -14.05 -0.26 -20.71
CA LEU A 202 -15.44 -0.55 -21.03
C LEU A 202 -16.24 0.73 -21.33
N GLU A 203 -16.00 1.82 -20.59
CA GLU A 203 -16.64 3.12 -20.83
C GLU A 203 -16.26 3.74 -22.18
N LYS A 204 -15.02 3.53 -22.65
CA LYS A 204 -14.57 3.95 -23.99
C LYS A 204 -15.23 3.17 -25.12
N LEU A 205 -15.78 1.98 -24.84
CA LEU A 205 -16.50 1.15 -25.81
C LEU A 205 -18.00 1.46 -25.87
N THR A 206 -18.54 2.20 -24.90
CA THR A 206 -19.97 2.53 -24.79
C THR A 206 -20.32 3.98 -25.15
N THR A 207 -19.39 4.79 -25.68
CA THR A 207 -19.74 6.10 -26.25
C THR A 207 -20.71 5.91 -27.44
N PRO A 208 -21.92 6.50 -27.43
CA PRO A 208 -22.89 6.31 -28.49
C PRO A 208 -22.43 7.01 -29.78
N THR A 209 -22.23 6.23 -30.83
CA THR A 209 -22.06 6.74 -32.20
C THR A 209 -23.32 7.49 -32.63
N PRO A 210 -23.24 8.71 -33.22
CA PRO A 210 -24.43 9.39 -33.72
C PRO A 210 -25.06 8.57 -34.85
N ALA A 211 -26.37 8.32 -34.76
CA ALA A 211 -27.11 7.51 -35.73
C ALA A 211 -27.07 8.14 -37.14
N PRO A 212 -26.78 7.37 -38.21
CA PRO A 212 -26.87 7.90 -39.57
C PRO A 212 -28.34 8.01 -39.99
N ARG A 213 -28.73 9.22 -40.41
CA ARG A 213 -30.01 9.52 -41.08
C ARG A 213 -30.16 8.64 -42.32
N ARG A 214 -31.27 7.90 -42.40
CA ARG A 214 -31.71 7.24 -43.63
C ARG A 214 -32.31 8.26 -44.59
N SER A 215 -31.77 8.37 -45.79
CA SER A 215 -32.46 8.98 -46.93
C SER A 215 -33.27 7.90 -47.69
N PRO A 216 -34.46 8.20 -48.22
CA PRO A 216 -35.32 7.21 -48.86
C PRO A 216 -34.93 6.97 -50.34
N ALA A 217 -35.13 5.74 -50.81
CA ALA A 217 -34.91 5.31 -52.18
C ALA A 217 -36.12 5.61 -53.07
N ASN A 218 -35.85 6.01 -54.32
CA ASN A 218 -36.82 6.16 -55.41
C ASN A 218 -36.38 5.24 -56.57
N PRO A 219 -37.28 4.52 -57.28
CA PRO A 219 -36.87 3.60 -58.35
C PRO A 219 -37.17 4.17 -59.74
N SER A 220 -36.25 4.04 -60.69
CA SER A 220 -36.53 4.04 -62.15
C SER A 220 -35.32 3.61 -63.00
N THR A 221 -35.43 2.41 -63.58
CA THR A 221 -35.33 2.05 -65.02
C THR A 221 -34.12 2.43 -65.89
N GLN A 222 -33.45 1.37 -66.39
CA GLN A 222 -32.81 1.13 -67.72
C GLN A 222 -31.70 2.07 -68.26
N PHE A 223 -30.54 1.51 -68.64
CA PHE A 223 -30.14 1.19 -70.03
C PHE A 223 -28.65 0.74 -70.11
N GLN A 224 -28.46 -0.48 -70.64
CA GLN A 224 -27.52 -0.91 -71.69
C GLN A 224 -25.99 -0.59 -71.71
N VAL A 225 -25.23 -1.70 -71.92
CA VAL A 225 -24.15 -1.94 -72.91
C VAL A 225 -22.68 -2.01 -72.43
N THR A 226 -22.22 -3.27 -72.34
CA THR A 226 -20.92 -3.91 -72.68
C THR A 226 -19.57 -3.24 -72.37
N ARG A 227 -18.68 -3.94 -71.66
CA ARG A 227 -17.62 -4.83 -72.22
C ARG A 227 -16.69 -5.36 -71.11
N THR A 228 -16.45 -6.68 -71.14
CA THR A 228 -15.18 -7.45 -70.90
C THR A 228 -14.20 -6.94 -69.81
N ILE A 229 -13.69 -7.72 -68.85
CA ILE A 229 -12.83 -8.92 -69.00
C ILE A 229 -12.80 -9.69 -67.65
N ARG A 230 -12.69 -11.01 -67.79
CA ARG A 230 -12.29 -12.08 -66.85
C ARG A 230 -11.40 -11.65 -65.66
N ASP A 231 -11.73 -12.14 -64.46
CA ASP A 231 -10.96 -13.27 -63.91
C ASP A 231 -11.77 -14.13 -62.94
N ALA A 232 -11.43 -15.41 -62.90
CA ALA A 232 -12.29 -16.51 -62.47
C ALA A 232 -12.41 -16.67 -60.94
N SER A 233 -13.66 -16.81 -60.50
CA SER A 233 -14.05 -17.27 -59.17
C SER A 233 -13.97 -18.80 -59.08
N LEU A 234 -13.34 -19.32 -58.01
CA LEU A 234 -13.60 -20.64 -57.45
C LEU A 234 -13.95 -20.50 -55.96
N PRO A 235 -14.73 -21.42 -55.40
CA PRO A 235 -15.80 -21.08 -54.46
C PRO A 235 -15.31 -21.10 -53.01
N ALA A 236 -15.54 -20.00 -52.29
CA ALA A 236 -15.49 -20.00 -50.84
C ALA A 236 -16.71 -20.78 -50.32
N THR A 237 -16.46 -22.03 -49.92
CA THR A 237 -17.36 -22.87 -49.15
C THR A 237 -17.85 -22.08 -47.94
N GLN A 238 -19.15 -21.76 -47.92
CA GLN A 238 -19.78 -21.13 -46.78
C GLN A 238 -19.67 -22.07 -45.57
N LEU A 239 -18.76 -21.75 -44.64
CA LEU A 239 -18.82 -22.31 -43.30
C LEU A 239 -19.97 -21.63 -42.56
N ARG A 240 -21.11 -22.29 -42.69
CA ARG A 240 -22.34 -22.14 -41.93
C ARG A 240 -22.00 -22.09 -40.43
N THR A 241 -21.94 -20.90 -39.85
CA THR A 241 -21.96 -20.73 -38.39
C THR A 241 -23.33 -21.16 -37.88
N THR A 242 -23.44 -22.41 -37.45
CA THR A 242 -24.53 -22.85 -36.60
C THR A 242 -24.34 -22.24 -35.20
N PRO A 243 -25.36 -21.61 -34.60
CA PRO A 243 -25.34 -21.29 -33.19
C PRO A 243 -25.41 -22.62 -32.41
N SER A 244 -24.29 -23.03 -31.82
CA SER A 244 -24.25 -24.21 -30.95
C SER A 244 -25.09 -23.91 -29.71
N SER A 245 -26.18 -24.65 -29.53
CA SER A 245 -26.94 -24.63 -28.29
C SER A 245 -26.03 -25.06 -27.14
N LEU A 246 -25.98 -24.25 -26.09
CA LEU A 246 -25.27 -24.53 -24.86
C LEU A 246 -26.05 -25.59 -24.09
N ILE A 247 -25.83 -26.87 -24.39
CA ILE A 247 -26.22 -27.95 -23.48
C ILE A 247 -25.19 -27.95 -22.34
N PRO A 248 -25.60 -27.76 -21.07
CA PRO A 248 -24.69 -27.90 -19.94
C PRO A 248 -24.13 -29.32 -19.90
N ARG A 249 -22.79 -29.46 -19.89
CA ARG A 249 -22.12 -30.76 -19.76
C ARG A 249 -22.50 -31.38 -18.40
N PRO A 250 -22.82 -32.69 -18.33
CA PRO A 250 -23.15 -33.34 -17.07
C PRO A 250 -22.00 -33.18 -16.04
N PRO A 251 -22.32 -33.13 -14.74
CA PRO A 251 -21.31 -33.01 -13.69
C PRO A 251 -20.33 -34.19 -13.74
N PRO A 252 -19.03 -33.98 -13.45
CA PRO A 252 -18.03 -35.05 -13.49
C PRO A 252 -18.38 -36.18 -12.51
N THR A 253 -18.38 -37.42 -12.98
CA THR A 253 -18.62 -38.61 -12.15
C THR A 253 -17.38 -38.98 -11.35
N GLN A 254 -17.51 -39.85 -10.35
CA GLN A 254 -16.35 -40.37 -9.60
C GLN A 254 -15.41 -41.19 -10.51
N ALA A 255 -15.96 -41.91 -11.50
CA ALA A 255 -15.17 -42.64 -12.49
C ALA A 255 -14.29 -41.70 -13.33
N ASP A 256 -14.83 -40.55 -13.75
CA ASP A 256 -14.07 -39.53 -14.50
C ASP A 256 -12.91 -38.97 -13.69
N ARG A 257 -13.11 -38.75 -12.38
CA ARG A 257 -12.06 -38.29 -11.47
C ARG A 257 -10.95 -39.32 -11.35
N THR A 258 -11.29 -40.59 -11.12
CA THR A 258 -10.30 -41.68 -11.01
C THR A 258 -9.53 -41.87 -12.31
N ALA A 259 -10.21 -41.85 -13.47
CA ALA A 259 -9.57 -41.95 -14.78
C ALA A 259 -8.60 -40.80 -15.02
N LEU A 260 -8.98 -39.56 -14.68
CA LEU A 260 -8.11 -38.39 -14.82
C LEU A 260 -6.90 -38.45 -13.88
N MET A 261 -7.07 -38.93 -12.65
CA MET A 261 -5.96 -39.12 -11.71
C MET A 261 -4.94 -40.14 -12.24
N ALA A 262 -5.39 -41.21 -12.91
CA ALA A 262 -4.49 -42.15 -13.58
C ALA A 262 -3.72 -41.48 -14.74
N GLN A 263 -4.35 -40.57 -15.49
CA GLN A 263 -3.67 -39.82 -16.55
C GLN A 263 -2.58 -38.87 -16.03
N LEU A 264 -2.76 -38.29 -14.83
CA LEU A 264 -1.75 -37.45 -14.19
C LEU A 264 -0.46 -38.21 -13.85
N GLN A 265 -0.54 -39.51 -13.60
CA GLN A 265 0.63 -40.35 -13.33
C GLN A 265 1.50 -40.60 -14.57
N LYS A 266 0.96 -40.43 -15.79
CA LYS A 266 1.70 -40.65 -17.04
C LYS A 266 2.83 -39.66 -17.25
N TYR A 267 2.64 -38.41 -16.82
CA TYR A 267 3.67 -37.37 -16.85
C TYR A 267 3.84 -36.73 -15.47
N PRO A 268 4.63 -37.35 -14.57
CA PRO A 268 4.89 -36.81 -13.24
C PRO A 268 5.42 -35.37 -13.28
N HIS A 269 4.99 -34.55 -12.34
CA HIS A 269 5.45 -33.16 -12.22
C HIS A 269 6.86 -33.13 -11.62
N HIS A 270 7.74 -32.27 -12.16
CA HIS A 270 9.13 -32.18 -11.75
C HIS A 270 9.41 -30.90 -10.94
N PRO A 271 10.35 -30.95 -9.97
CA PRO A 271 10.81 -29.76 -9.25
C PRO A 271 11.59 -28.82 -10.20
N ASP A 272 11.68 -27.53 -9.83
CA ASP A 272 12.42 -26.52 -10.60
C ASP A 272 13.94 -26.66 -10.47
N THR A 273 14.48 -27.71 -11.09
CA THR A 273 15.90 -28.03 -11.14
C THR A 273 16.33 -28.24 -12.59
N ASP A 274 17.62 -28.18 -12.90
CA ASP A 274 18.12 -28.46 -14.25
C ASP A 274 17.72 -29.86 -14.73
N ALA A 275 17.83 -30.86 -13.85
CA ALA A 275 17.38 -32.22 -14.12
C ALA A 275 15.86 -32.26 -14.40
N GLY A 276 15.05 -31.52 -13.63
CA GLY A 276 13.60 -31.41 -13.83
C GLY A 276 13.22 -30.76 -15.17
N ARG A 277 13.97 -29.73 -15.59
CA ARG A 277 13.78 -29.05 -16.89
C ARG A 277 14.15 -29.95 -18.07
N GLN A 278 15.23 -30.72 -17.96
CA GLN A 278 15.61 -31.71 -18.97
C GLN A 278 14.56 -32.84 -19.08
N ALA A 279 14.12 -33.39 -17.94
CA ALA A 279 13.09 -34.43 -17.92
C ALA A 279 11.75 -33.94 -18.50
N HIS A 280 11.38 -32.68 -18.25
CA HIS A 280 10.20 -32.07 -18.85
C HIS A 280 10.31 -31.93 -20.38
N GLN A 281 11.47 -31.51 -20.91
CA GLN A 281 11.69 -31.46 -22.36
C GLN A 281 11.61 -32.84 -23.02
N ALA A 282 12.17 -33.87 -22.36
CA ALA A 282 12.05 -35.25 -22.81
C ALA A 282 10.58 -35.71 -22.84
N LYS A 283 9.78 -35.37 -21.81
CA LYS A 283 8.35 -35.67 -21.76
C LYS A 283 7.53 -34.95 -22.83
N GLN A 284 7.88 -33.71 -23.17
CA GLN A 284 7.24 -33.00 -24.28
C GLN A 284 7.52 -33.69 -25.61
N THR A 285 8.74 -34.20 -25.80
CA THR A 285 9.13 -34.97 -26.99
C THR A 285 8.37 -36.31 -27.06
N ASP A 286 8.29 -37.02 -25.94
CA ASP A 286 7.52 -38.28 -25.81
C ASP A 286 6.01 -38.06 -26.07
N TRP A 287 5.47 -36.95 -25.59
CA TRP A 287 4.08 -36.57 -25.85
C TRP A 287 3.82 -36.35 -27.35
N VAL A 288 4.69 -35.60 -28.03
CA VAL A 288 4.58 -35.37 -29.49
C VAL A 288 4.72 -36.68 -30.26
N LYS A 289 5.62 -37.58 -29.83
CA LYS A 289 5.78 -38.91 -30.43
C LYS A 289 4.53 -39.79 -30.24
N THR A 290 3.91 -39.73 -29.07
CA THR A 290 2.77 -40.57 -28.71
C THR A 290 1.46 -40.08 -29.35
N TYR A 291 1.25 -38.77 -29.37
CA TYR A 291 -0.05 -38.18 -29.75
C TYR A 291 0.00 -37.38 -31.05
N GLY A 292 1.17 -36.89 -31.48
CA GLY A 292 1.32 -36.02 -32.65
C GLY A 292 1.23 -34.52 -32.30
N LEU A 293 1.93 -33.69 -33.09
CA LEU A 293 2.11 -32.25 -32.82
C LEU A 293 0.80 -31.46 -32.81
N GLY A 294 -0.16 -31.82 -33.66
CA GLY A 294 -1.46 -31.14 -33.80
C GLY A 294 -2.56 -31.66 -32.90
N THR A 295 -2.26 -32.63 -32.02
CA THR A 295 -3.29 -33.30 -31.23
C THR A 295 -3.81 -32.41 -30.10
N ARG A 296 -5.13 -32.36 -29.98
CA ARG A 296 -5.78 -31.57 -28.94
C ARG A 296 -5.66 -32.27 -27.58
N VAL A 297 -5.41 -31.49 -26.54
CA VAL A 297 -5.45 -31.97 -25.16
C VAL A 297 -6.90 -32.19 -24.73
N THR A 298 -7.17 -33.38 -24.20
CA THR A 298 -8.45 -33.91 -23.74
C THR A 298 -8.24 -34.70 -22.45
N GLU A 299 -9.32 -35.23 -21.88
CA GLU A 299 -9.29 -36.05 -20.67
C GLU A 299 -8.42 -37.31 -20.81
N SER A 300 -8.19 -37.80 -22.03
CA SER A 300 -7.36 -38.98 -22.32
C SER A 300 -5.99 -38.66 -22.94
N THR A 301 -5.68 -37.38 -23.16
CA THR A 301 -4.42 -36.91 -23.75
C THR A 301 -3.70 -35.94 -22.81
N PRO A 302 -3.12 -36.43 -21.68
CA PRO A 302 -2.50 -35.58 -20.67
C PRO A 302 -1.28 -34.84 -21.22
N TYR A 303 -1.02 -33.62 -20.75
CA TYR A 303 0.13 -32.83 -21.17
C TYR A 303 1.13 -32.61 -20.02
N PRO A 304 2.45 -32.71 -20.25
CA PRO A 304 3.46 -32.47 -19.21
C PRO A 304 3.37 -31.07 -18.59
N LEU A 305 3.50 -30.98 -17.27
CA LEU A 305 3.48 -29.71 -16.52
C LEU A 305 4.88 -29.09 -16.45
N ARG A 306 4.97 -27.77 -16.65
CA ARG A 306 6.24 -27.04 -16.57
C ARG A 306 6.85 -27.16 -15.16
N PRO A 307 8.15 -27.46 -15.03
CA PRO A 307 8.82 -27.51 -13.72
C PRO A 307 8.69 -26.18 -12.97
N GLY A 308 8.56 -26.25 -11.65
CA GLY A 308 8.44 -25.05 -10.80
C GLY A 308 7.09 -24.33 -10.82
N THR A 309 6.15 -24.77 -11.66
CA THR A 309 4.74 -24.35 -11.56
C THR A 309 4.07 -25.03 -10.37
N THR A 310 2.89 -24.58 -9.98
CA THR A 310 2.09 -25.26 -8.96
C THR A 310 1.40 -26.51 -9.54
N PRO A 311 1.07 -27.52 -8.71
CA PRO A 311 0.31 -28.70 -9.13
C PRO A 311 -1.05 -28.33 -9.72
N VAL A 312 -1.63 -29.24 -10.51
CA VAL A 312 -3.01 -29.06 -11.03
C VAL A 312 -4.02 -29.03 -9.88
N ASN A 313 -5.09 -28.26 -10.04
CA ASN A 313 -6.18 -28.14 -9.06
C ASN A 313 -5.75 -27.53 -7.71
N SER A 314 -4.69 -26.71 -7.72
CA SER A 314 -4.21 -25.94 -6.55
C SER A 314 -4.78 -24.52 -6.48
N GLY A 315 -5.65 -24.15 -7.41
CA GLY A 315 -6.10 -22.75 -7.59
C GLY A 315 -5.14 -21.96 -8.47
N GLU A 316 -4.41 -22.66 -9.33
CA GLU A 316 -3.42 -22.09 -10.23
C GLU A 316 -4.05 -21.26 -11.35
N CYS A 317 -3.35 -20.21 -11.76
CA CYS A 317 -3.62 -19.51 -12.99
C CYS A 317 -3.30 -20.42 -14.18
N PHE A 318 -4.28 -20.71 -15.03
CA PHE A 318 -4.04 -21.55 -16.21
C PHE A 318 -3.12 -20.89 -17.24
N THR A 319 -2.94 -19.57 -17.20
CA THR A 319 -2.04 -18.85 -18.10
C THR A 319 -0.57 -19.00 -17.72
N CYS A 320 -0.21 -18.98 -16.43
CA CYS A 320 1.19 -19.01 -16.00
C CYS A 320 1.56 -20.18 -15.05
N GLY A 321 0.59 -20.92 -14.55
CA GLY A 321 0.79 -22.09 -13.68
C GLY A 321 1.18 -21.76 -12.25
N TYR A 322 0.91 -20.56 -11.75
CA TYR A 322 1.15 -20.17 -10.35
C TYR A 322 -0.15 -19.76 -9.66
N THR A 323 -0.21 -19.92 -8.35
CA THR A 323 -1.32 -19.44 -7.50
C THR A 323 -1.19 -17.94 -7.21
N GLY A 324 -2.18 -17.36 -6.52
CA GLY A 324 -2.20 -15.94 -6.13
C GLY A 324 -2.85 -14.99 -7.13
N HIS A 325 -3.36 -15.48 -8.27
CA HIS A 325 -4.18 -14.67 -9.17
C HIS A 325 -5.06 -15.54 -10.09
N LEU A 326 -6.15 -14.96 -10.59
CA LEU A 326 -6.96 -15.56 -11.64
C LEU A 326 -6.39 -15.15 -13.02
N GLY A 327 -6.10 -16.14 -13.86
CA GLY A 327 -5.55 -15.92 -15.19
C GLY A 327 -6.53 -15.20 -16.11
N ARG A 328 -6.12 -14.08 -16.70
CA ARG A 328 -6.73 -13.53 -17.91
C ARG A 328 -6.10 -14.17 -19.14
N ARG A 329 -6.86 -14.25 -20.24
CA ARG A 329 -6.44 -14.85 -21.51
C ARG A 329 -5.26 -14.09 -22.17
N ASP A 330 -5.07 -12.82 -21.80
CA ASP A 330 -3.98 -11.94 -22.23
C ASP A 330 -2.70 -12.04 -21.36
N GLY A 331 -2.74 -12.78 -20.25
CA GLY A 331 -1.61 -12.94 -19.34
C GLY A 331 -1.25 -11.70 -18.51
N ALA A 332 -2.05 -10.62 -18.55
CA ALA A 332 -1.71 -9.34 -17.93
C ALA A 332 -1.47 -9.44 -16.40
N ASN A 333 -2.24 -10.30 -15.71
CA ASN A 333 -2.14 -10.50 -14.26
C ASN A 333 -1.00 -11.46 -13.85
N CYS A 334 -0.20 -11.97 -14.79
CA CYS A 334 0.82 -12.99 -14.51
C CYS A 334 2.17 -12.41 -14.05
N GLY A 335 2.26 -11.11 -13.73
CA GLY A 335 3.46 -10.50 -13.14
C GLY A 335 4.74 -10.68 -13.97
N GLY A 336 4.64 -10.65 -15.30
CA GLY A 336 5.79 -10.87 -16.20
C GLY A 336 6.22 -12.34 -16.37
N ARG A 337 5.52 -13.29 -15.75
CA ARG A 337 5.81 -14.72 -15.92
C ARG A 337 5.49 -15.18 -17.34
N ARG A 338 6.39 -15.96 -17.94
CA ARG A 338 6.19 -16.50 -19.28
C ARG A 338 4.90 -17.35 -19.31
N PRO A 339 4.00 -17.12 -20.29
CA PRO A 339 2.80 -17.93 -20.43
C PRO A 339 3.16 -19.40 -20.65
N LEU A 340 2.32 -20.29 -20.11
CA LEU A 340 2.43 -21.72 -20.33
C LEU A 340 2.13 -22.07 -21.79
N HIS A 341 2.58 -23.24 -22.20
CA HIS A 341 2.23 -23.78 -23.50
C HIS A 341 0.70 -23.96 -23.61
N PRO A 342 0.03 -23.63 -24.74
CA PRO A 342 -1.43 -23.73 -24.87
C PRO A 342 -2.03 -25.09 -24.49
N ASN A 343 -1.29 -26.17 -24.77
CA ASN A 343 -1.67 -27.53 -24.37
C ASN A 343 -1.65 -27.72 -22.85
N GLU A 344 -0.67 -27.14 -22.15
CA GLU A 344 -0.62 -27.17 -20.69
C GLU A 344 -1.75 -26.33 -20.07
N GLN A 345 -2.05 -25.15 -20.64
CA GLN A 345 -3.19 -24.32 -20.20
C GLN A 345 -4.50 -25.09 -20.31
N SER A 346 -4.70 -25.77 -21.45
CA SER A 346 -5.88 -26.61 -21.70
C SER A 346 -5.95 -27.78 -20.74
N TRP A 347 -4.82 -28.44 -20.47
CA TRP A 347 -4.74 -29.55 -19.53
C TRP A 347 -5.11 -29.12 -18.10
N ARG A 348 -4.55 -28.01 -17.61
CA ARG A 348 -4.88 -27.46 -16.29
C ARG A 348 -6.36 -27.11 -16.15
N ALA A 349 -6.96 -26.54 -17.20
CA ALA A 349 -8.39 -26.25 -17.23
C ALA A 349 -9.26 -27.52 -17.17
N ILE A 350 -8.85 -28.60 -17.85
CA ILE A 350 -9.53 -29.91 -17.78
C ILE A 350 -9.42 -30.49 -16.37
N CYS A 351 -8.22 -30.48 -15.78
CA CYS A 351 -7.99 -30.99 -14.43
C CYS A 351 -8.79 -30.23 -13.39
N SER A 352 -8.77 -28.89 -13.41
CA SER A 352 -9.55 -28.08 -12.49
C SER A 352 -11.06 -28.31 -12.64
N ARG A 353 -11.57 -28.49 -13.86
CA ARG A 353 -13.00 -28.75 -14.09
C ARG A 353 -13.46 -30.10 -13.52
N ILE A 354 -12.63 -31.14 -13.59
CA ILE A 354 -13.01 -32.50 -13.19
C ILE A 354 -12.71 -32.77 -11.72
N LEU A 355 -11.56 -32.32 -11.24
CA LEU A 355 -11.08 -32.58 -9.88
C LEU A 355 -11.61 -31.60 -8.84
N LYS A 356 -12.07 -30.41 -9.23
CA LYS A 356 -12.68 -29.47 -8.29
C LYS A 356 -14.02 -30.02 -7.82
N GLU A 357 -14.12 -30.30 -6.53
CA GLU A 357 -15.40 -30.65 -5.90
C GLU A 357 -16.36 -29.46 -6.04
N GLN A 358 -17.55 -29.72 -6.57
CA GLN A 358 -18.63 -28.74 -6.53
C GLN A 358 -18.99 -28.53 -5.06
N ARG A 359 -18.68 -27.35 -4.52
CA ARG A 359 -19.31 -26.89 -3.29
C ARG A 359 -20.82 -26.93 -3.52
N LYS A 360 -21.52 -27.86 -2.87
CA LYS A 360 -22.97 -27.76 -2.72
C LYS A 360 -23.23 -26.41 -2.06
N ILE A 361 -23.82 -25.49 -2.80
CA ILE A 361 -24.33 -24.25 -2.24
C ILE A 361 -25.48 -24.67 -1.34
N VAL A 362 -25.23 -24.79 -0.04
CA VAL A 362 -26.28 -24.83 0.96
C VAL A 362 -26.69 -23.38 1.13
N ASN A 363 -27.91 -23.02 0.73
CA ASN A 363 -28.49 -21.72 1.06
C ASN A 363 -28.62 -21.65 2.58
N VAL A 364 -27.66 -20.99 3.25
CA VAL A 364 -27.74 -20.70 4.68
C VAL A 364 -28.62 -19.46 4.82
N GLN A 365 -29.86 -19.66 5.27
CA GLN A 365 -30.74 -18.60 5.69
C GLN A 365 -30.20 -18.08 7.03
N LEU A 366 -29.57 -16.90 7.02
CA LEU A 366 -29.10 -16.20 8.20
C LEU A 366 -30.32 -15.78 9.04
N VAL A 367 -30.60 -16.53 10.10
CA VAL A 367 -31.46 -16.07 11.20
C VAL A 367 -30.56 -15.28 12.13
N ALA A 368 -30.78 -13.96 12.21
CA ALA A 368 -30.17 -13.14 13.23
C ALA A 368 -30.74 -13.58 14.59
N VAL A 369 -29.87 -14.04 15.49
CA VAL A 369 -30.18 -14.24 16.89
C VAL A 369 -29.41 -13.16 17.65
N ASP A 370 -30.15 -12.27 18.28
CA ASP A 370 -29.70 -11.19 19.12
C ASP A 370 -29.36 -11.69 20.53
N ASP A 371 -28.29 -11.12 21.07
CA ASP A 371 -27.42 -11.66 22.14
C ASP A 371 -27.96 -11.42 23.56
N TYR A 372 -29.29 -11.47 23.75
CA TYR A 372 -29.91 -11.40 25.07
C TYR A 372 -31.04 -12.43 25.18
N GLY A 373 -30.70 -13.57 25.79
CA GLY A 373 -31.65 -14.61 26.15
C GLY A 373 -32.71 -14.09 27.12
N THR A 374 -33.86 -13.72 26.57
CA THR A 374 -35.10 -13.54 27.33
C THR A 374 -36.24 -14.19 26.55
N VAL A 375 -36.74 -15.31 27.08
CA VAL A 375 -37.97 -15.96 26.65
C VAL A 375 -39.13 -15.00 26.96
N TRP A 376 -39.79 -14.50 25.92
CA TRP A 376 -41.10 -13.85 26.07
C TRP A 376 -42.16 -14.90 25.76
N GLU A 377 -42.81 -15.40 26.81
CA GLU A 377 -44.07 -16.12 26.71
C GLU A 377 -45.13 -15.15 26.18
N ASP A 378 -45.67 -15.43 24.99
CA ASP A 378 -46.88 -14.79 24.51
C ASP A 378 -48.07 -15.26 25.37
N ILE A 379 -48.43 -14.42 26.35
CA ILE A 379 -49.72 -14.49 27.02
C ILE A 379 -50.79 -14.11 25.98
N GLN A 380 -51.38 -15.11 25.34
CA GLN A 380 -52.64 -14.95 24.62
C GLN A 380 -53.76 -14.74 25.65
N GLY A 381 -54.15 -13.48 25.84
CA GLY A 381 -55.38 -13.09 26.50
C GLY A 381 -56.58 -13.62 25.73
N ASN A 382 -57.20 -14.66 26.28
CA ASN A 382 -58.46 -15.23 25.81
C ASN A 382 -59.61 -14.57 26.58
N GLU A 383 -60.20 -13.52 26.01
CA GLU A 383 -61.47 -12.94 26.50
C GLU A 383 -62.65 -13.63 25.80
N GLU A 384 -63.23 -14.65 26.43
CA GLU A 384 -64.66 -14.94 26.34
C GLU A 384 -65.12 -15.40 27.74
N GLY A 385 -66.09 -14.68 28.32
CA GLY A 385 -66.53 -14.83 29.71
C GLY A 385 -67.38 -16.08 29.98
N PRO A 386 -67.89 -16.19 31.21
CA PRO A 386 -69.27 -16.64 31.35
C PRO A 386 -70.10 -15.77 32.28
N SER A 387 -71.36 -15.66 31.87
CA SER A 387 -72.50 -15.24 32.67
C SER A 387 -72.66 -16.11 33.92
N SER A 388 -72.93 -15.45 35.04
CA SER A 388 -73.97 -15.73 36.06
C SER A 388 -73.52 -15.35 37.46
#